data_AF-A0A250F3F8-F1
#
_entry.id   AF-A0A250F3F8-F1
#
_cell.length_a   1.000
_cell.length_b   1.000
_cell.length_c   1.000
_cell.angle_alpha   90.00
_cell.angle_beta   90.00
_cell.angle_gamma   90.00
#
_symmetry.space_group_name_H-M   'P 1'
#
loop_
_entity.id
_entity.type
_entity.pdbx_description
1 polymer ?
#
loop_
_entity_poly.entity_id
_entity_poly.type
_entity_poly.pdbx_seq_one_letter_code
_entity_poly.pdbx_strand_id
1 'polypeptide(L)'
;MEIQGRIKEIFSLETVGSNGFQKRDLVIITEEQYPNDIIIQFTQGRCVLLDNLQKGQLVKVHYNLRGREWVSPQGEVRYFNTVEGWKIDLIQMQQVSYNPSQGQFVPAQVQAQTTPSPMNQQAQQGEFFNAFGQAPANQSDDNVPF
;
A
#
# COMPACT_ATOMS: atom_id res chain seq x y z
N MET A 1 19.59 2.28 6.38
CA MET A 1 18.47 2.82 5.59
C MET A 1 17.38 1.76 5.48
N GLU A 2 16.18 2.10 5.02
CA GLU A 2 15.10 1.14 4.78
C GLU A 2 14.36 1.41 3.49
N ILE A 3 13.79 0.36 2.90
CA ILE A 3 12.93 0.42 1.71
C ILE A 3 11.81 -0.60 1.85
N GLN A 4 10.60 -0.23 1.43
CA GLN A 4 9.44 -1.11 1.42
C GLN A 4 9.00 -1.37 -0.01
N GLY A 5 8.58 -2.62 -0.27
CA GLY A 5 8.06 -2.99 -1.58
C GLY A 5 7.57 -4.43 -1.62
N ARG A 6 6.97 -4.80 -2.75
CA ARG A 6 6.50 -6.16 -2.99
C ARG A 6 7.60 -6.98 -3.66
N ILE A 7 7.82 -8.20 -3.18
CA ILE A 7 8.78 -9.12 -3.78
C ILE A 7 8.35 -9.43 -5.22
N LYS A 8 9.21 -9.09 -6.17
CA LYS A 8 9.05 -9.42 -7.59
C LYS A 8 9.76 -10.72 -7.94
N GLU A 9 11.00 -10.87 -7.52
CA GLU A 9 11.85 -12.01 -7.88
C GLU A 9 12.78 -12.39 -6.72
N ILE A 10 12.98 -13.69 -6.50
CA ILE A 10 13.95 -14.21 -5.54
C ILE A 10 14.89 -15.13 -6.30
N PHE A 11 16.16 -14.77 -6.38
CA PHE A 11 17.16 -15.56 -7.11
C PHE A 11 17.65 -16.74 -6.28
N SER A 12 18.28 -17.72 -6.94
CA SER A 12 18.96 -18.83 -6.27
C SER A 12 20.18 -18.35 -5.51
N LEU A 13 20.60 -19.11 -4.49
CA LEU A 13 21.87 -18.91 -3.82
C LEU A 13 23.01 -19.11 -4.83
N GLU A 14 23.92 -18.15 -4.90
CA GLU A 14 25.12 -18.20 -5.73
C GLU A 14 26.37 -18.25 -4.84
N THR A 15 27.36 -19.04 -5.25
CA THR A 15 28.69 -19.03 -4.65
C THR A 15 29.66 -18.38 -5.64
N VAL A 16 30.32 -17.31 -5.21
CA VAL A 16 31.20 -16.48 -6.03
C VAL A 16 32.64 -16.65 -5.55
N GLY A 17 33.56 -16.87 -6.48
CA GLY A 17 34.98 -17.01 -6.20
C GLY A 17 35.35 -18.29 -5.46
N SER A 18 36.66 -18.52 -5.31
CA SER A 18 37.20 -19.75 -4.73
C SER A 18 37.11 -19.80 -3.19
N ASN A 19 36.76 -18.70 -2.54
CA ASN A 19 36.64 -18.58 -1.08
C ASN A 19 35.27 -18.98 -0.53
N GLY A 20 34.35 -19.43 -1.39
CA GLY A 20 33.01 -19.80 -0.97
C GLY A 20 32.13 -18.62 -0.60
N PHE A 21 32.38 -17.42 -1.17
CA PHE A 21 31.56 -16.26 -0.87
C PHE A 21 30.13 -16.47 -1.38
N GLN A 22 29.16 -16.52 -0.49
CA GLN A 22 27.77 -16.72 -0.87
C GLN A 22 27.03 -15.39 -1.03
N LYS A 23 26.23 -15.28 -2.08
CA LYS A 23 25.27 -14.20 -2.27
C LYS A 23 23.93 -14.73 -2.74
N ARG A 24 22.87 -13.97 -2.46
CA ARG A 24 21.54 -14.20 -3.00
C ARG A 24 20.85 -12.86 -3.19
N ASP A 25 20.20 -12.71 -4.34
CA ASP A 25 19.59 -11.46 -4.74
C ASP A 25 18.06 -11.53 -4.63
N LEU A 26 17.45 -10.40 -4.31
CA LEU A 26 16.01 -10.18 -4.22
C LEU A 26 15.67 -8.92 -5.03
N VAL A 27 14.62 -8.95 -5.85
CA VAL A 27 14.06 -7.75 -6.47
C VAL A 27 12.72 -7.41 -5.81
N ILE A 28 12.55 -6.17 -5.40
CA ILE A 28 11.27 -5.61 -4.96
C ILE A 28 10.77 -4.56 -5.94
N ILE A 29 9.46 -4.37 -5.99
CA ILE A 29 8.80 -3.21 -6.59
C ILE A 29 8.38 -2.26 -5.46
N THR A 30 8.81 -1.01 -5.48
CA THR A 30 8.43 -0.01 -4.46
C THR A 30 6.93 0.34 -4.50
N GLU A 31 6.35 0.69 -3.36
CA GLU A 31 4.94 1.12 -3.25
C GLU A 31 4.82 2.66 -3.25
N GLU A 32 5.27 3.29 -4.33
CA GLU A 32 5.19 4.74 -4.52
C GLU A 32 4.46 5.10 -5.82
N GLN A 33 4.21 6.39 -6.09
CA GLN A 33 3.49 6.83 -7.28
C GLN A 33 4.15 6.34 -8.59
N TYR A 34 5.48 6.22 -8.58
CA TYR A 34 6.27 5.71 -9.69
C TYR A 34 7.06 4.49 -9.20
N PRO A 35 6.48 3.28 -9.28
CA PRO A 35 7.13 2.07 -8.79
C PRO A 35 8.46 1.82 -9.51
N ASN A 36 9.48 1.47 -8.72
CA ASN A 36 10.81 1.14 -9.19
C ASN A 36 11.17 -0.30 -8.81
N ASP A 37 11.81 -1.03 -9.73
CA ASP A 37 12.42 -2.32 -9.45
C ASP A 37 13.78 -2.10 -8.78
N ILE A 38 13.94 -2.55 -7.55
CA ILE A 38 15.20 -2.43 -6.81
C ILE A 38 15.74 -3.82 -6.50
N ILE A 39 16.94 -4.11 -7.02
CA ILE A 39 17.70 -5.32 -6.66
C ILE A 39 18.46 -5.09 -5.35
N ILE A 40 18.36 -6.06 -4.45
CA ILE A 40 18.94 -6.04 -3.12
C ILE A 40 19.73 -7.33 -2.91
N GLN A 41 21.01 -7.19 -2.58
CA GLN A 41 21.92 -8.30 -2.39
C GLN A 41 22.02 -8.67 -0.91
N PHE A 42 21.82 -9.95 -0.60
CA PHE A 42 22.10 -10.55 0.70
C PHE A 42 23.35 -11.41 0.58
N THR A 43 24.22 -11.37 1.58
CA THR A 43 25.53 -12.04 1.55
C THR A 43 25.70 -12.96 2.74
N GLN A 44 26.45 -14.05 2.56
CA GLN A 44 26.84 -14.97 3.63
C GLN A 44 25.61 -15.50 4.41
N GLY A 45 25.68 -15.52 5.74
CA GLY A 45 24.60 -15.99 6.61
C GLY A 45 23.28 -15.23 6.47
N ARG A 46 23.22 -14.11 5.74
CA ARG A 46 21.96 -13.38 5.49
C ARG A 46 21.18 -13.93 4.31
N CYS A 47 21.76 -14.81 3.49
CA CYS A 47 21.04 -15.43 2.37
C CYS A 47 19.85 -16.27 2.85
N VAL A 48 19.95 -16.85 4.05
CA VAL A 48 18.89 -17.65 4.70
C VAL A 48 17.62 -16.83 4.98
N LEU A 49 17.74 -15.50 5.07
CA LEU A 49 16.60 -14.62 5.30
C LEU A 49 15.57 -14.66 4.15
N LEU A 50 15.98 -15.14 2.98
CA LEU A 50 15.13 -15.24 1.80
C LEU A 50 14.44 -16.61 1.64
N ASP A 51 14.77 -17.61 2.46
CA ASP A 51 14.33 -19.00 2.25
C ASP A 51 12.81 -19.19 2.36
N ASN A 52 12.16 -18.44 3.24
CA ASN A 52 10.73 -18.57 3.52
C ASN A 52 9.88 -17.45 2.89
N LEU A 53 10.49 -16.64 2.01
CA LEU A 53 9.81 -15.55 1.33
C LEU A 53 9.25 -16.00 -0.02
N GLN A 54 8.19 -15.33 -0.46
CA GLN A 54 7.48 -15.65 -1.69
C GLN A 54 7.23 -14.38 -2.50
N LYS A 55 7.14 -14.53 -3.83
CA LYS A 55 6.74 -13.43 -4.73
C LYS A 55 5.38 -12.87 -4.33
N GLY A 56 5.21 -11.56 -4.48
CA GLY A 56 4.00 -10.80 -4.13
C GLY A 56 3.91 -10.37 -2.67
N GLN A 57 4.73 -10.94 -1.77
CA GLN A 57 4.75 -10.54 -0.36
C GLN A 57 5.25 -9.10 -0.20
N LEU A 58 4.58 -8.35 0.67
CA LEU A 58 5.00 -7.00 1.05
C LEU A 58 6.08 -7.11 2.13
N VAL A 59 7.24 -6.50 1.90
CA VAL A 59 8.38 -6.56 2.81
C VAL A 59 8.96 -5.19 3.08
N LYS A 60 9.53 -5.02 4.28
CA LYS A 60 10.46 -3.93 4.59
C LYS A 60 11.88 -4.51 4.63
N VAL A 61 12.78 -3.91 3.86
CA VAL A 61 14.19 -4.32 3.80
C VAL A 61 15.05 -3.24 4.41
N HIS A 62 15.88 -3.61 5.38
CA HIS A 62 16.92 -2.75 5.90
C HIS A 62 18.23 -3.03 5.19
N TYR A 63 18.88 -1.97 4.73
CA TYR A 63 20.06 -2.08 3.88
C TYR A 63 21.10 -0.99 4.15
N ASN A 64 22.29 -1.25 3.63
CA ASN A 64 23.38 -0.29 3.47
C ASN A 64 23.61 -0.03 1.99
N LEU A 65 23.82 1.24 1.61
CA LEU A 65 24.24 1.60 0.26
C LEU A 65 25.76 1.60 0.21
N ARG A 66 26.35 0.82 -0.69
CA ARG A 66 27.81 0.74 -0.87
C ARG A 66 28.21 1.19 -2.27
N GLY A 67 29.14 2.15 -2.34
CA GLY A 67 29.84 2.49 -3.58
C GLY A 67 31.06 1.60 -3.79
N ARG A 68 31.32 1.24 -5.04
CA ARG A 68 32.52 0.55 -5.50
C ARG A 68 33.04 1.24 -6.74
N GLU A 69 34.33 1.54 -6.72
CA GLU A 69 35.06 1.86 -7.94
C GLU A 69 35.50 0.55 -8.59
N TRP A 70 35.30 0.44 -9.90
CA TRP A 70 35.73 -0.69 -10.70
C TRP A 70 36.44 -0.19 -11.95
N VAL A 71 37.65 -0.68 -12.17
CA VAL A 71 38.41 -0.39 -13.38
C VAL A 71 38.17 -1.50 -14.38
N SER A 72 37.67 -1.14 -15.56
CA SER A 72 37.45 -2.09 -16.64
C SER A 72 38.76 -2.67 -17.16
N PRO A 73 38.75 -3.83 -17.84
CA PRO A 73 39.95 -4.36 -18.50
C PRO A 73 40.57 -3.39 -19.51
N GLN A 74 39.80 -2.43 -20.03
CA GLN A 74 40.26 -1.38 -20.95
C GLN A 74 40.83 -0.14 -20.23
N GLY A 75 40.84 -0.12 -18.89
CA GLY A 75 41.36 0.99 -18.08
C GLY A 75 40.34 2.09 -17.76
N GLU A 76 39.06 1.91 -18.11
CA GLU A 76 38.01 2.89 -17.79
C GLU A 76 37.54 2.71 -16.34
N VAL A 77 37.51 3.80 -15.56
CA VAL A 77 36.96 3.80 -14.20
C VAL A 77 35.44 3.91 -14.25
N ARG A 78 34.74 2.99 -13.60
CA ARG A 78 33.28 3.02 -13.41
C ARG A 78 32.93 2.93 -11.92
N TYR A 79 31.78 3.51 -11.56
CA TYR A 79 31.26 3.45 -10.20
C TYR A 79 29.99 2.63 -10.16
N PHE A 80 29.93 1.69 -9.22
CA PHE A 80 28.78 0.82 -9.00
C PHE A 80 28.25 1.01 -7.60
N ASN A 81 26.92 1.01 -7.48
CA ASN A 81 26.24 0.98 -6.20
C ASN A 81 25.72 -0.43 -5.93
N THR A 82 25.83 -0.86 -4.68
CA THR A 82 25.22 -2.09 -4.18
C THR A 82 24.31 -1.75 -3.02
N VAL A 83 23.06 -2.18 -3.12
CA VAL A 83 22.10 -2.17 -2.01
C VAL A 83 22.29 -3.49 -1.25
N GLU A 84 23.02 -3.45 -0.14
CA GLU A 84 23.32 -4.64 0.66
C GLU A 84 22.31 -4.78 1.80
N GLY A 85 21.42 -5.76 1.69
CA GLY A 85 20.41 -6.09 2.69
C GLY A 85 21.02 -6.77 3.92
N TRP A 86 20.63 -6.31 5.10
CA TRP A 86 21.05 -6.92 6.38
C TRP A 86 19.91 -7.41 7.25
N LYS A 87 18.68 -6.97 6.96
CA LYS A 87 17.44 -7.47 7.58
C LYS A 87 16.29 -7.32 6.61
N ILE A 88 15.31 -8.21 6.71
CA ILE A 88 14.05 -8.17 5.96
C ILE A 88 12.92 -8.59 6.90
N ASP A 89 11.84 -7.82 6.89
CA ASP A 89 10.64 -8.06 7.68
C ASP A 89 9.45 -8.23 6.74
N LEU A 90 8.67 -9.30 6.94
CA LEU A 90 7.40 -9.47 6.24
C LEU A 90 6.35 -8.54 6.86
N ILE A 91 5.72 -7.72 6.04
CA ILE A 91 4.62 -6.86 6.48
C ILE A 91 3.34 -7.66 6.34
N GLN A 92 2.81 -8.16 7.45
CA GLN A 92 1.52 -8.82 7.47
C GLN A 92 0.43 -7.78 7.22
N MET A 93 -0.28 -7.88 6.11
CA MET A 93 -1.60 -7.26 6.00
C MET A 93 -2.53 -8.02 6.93
N GLN A 94 -2.92 -7.39 8.04
CA GLN A 94 -4.02 -7.87 8.86
C GLN A 94 -5.25 -8.00 7.95
N GLN A 95 -5.60 -9.22 7.57
CA GLN A 95 -6.88 -9.48 6.94
C GLN A 95 -7.95 -9.14 7.98
N VAL A 96 -8.64 -8.03 7.77
CA VAL A 96 -9.85 -7.72 8.51
C VAL A 96 -10.88 -8.75 8.06
N SER A 97 -11.07 -9.80 8.85
CA SER A 97 -12.09 -10.81 8.62
C SER A 97 -13.45 -10.13 8.64
N TYR A 98 -14.02 -9.84 7.46
CA TYR A 98 -15.39 -9.38 7.36
C TYR A 98 -16.29 -10.57 7.70
N ASN A 99 -16.83 -10.60 8.92
CA ASN A 99 -17.85 -11.59 9.29
C ASN A 99 -19.21 -11.10 8.78
N PRO A 100 -19.83 -11.69 7.75
CA PRO A 100 -21.10 -11.20 7.20
C PRO A 100 -22.33 -11.58 8.05
N SER A 101 -22.17 -12.14 9.24
CA SER A 101 -23.27 -12.74 10.00
C SER A 101 -23.76 -11.86 11.16
N GLN A 102 -24.23 -10.64 10.90
CA GLN A 102 -25.27 -9.98 11.73
C GLN A 102 -26.14 -9.05 10.87
N GLY A 103 -26.83 -9.63 9.89
CA GLY A 103 -28.09 -9.07 9.42
C GLY A 103 -29.18 -9.41 10.44
N GLN A 104 -29.34 -8.59 11.47
CA GLN A 104 -30.54 -8.61 12.31
C GLN A 104 -31.26 -7.26 12.19
N PHE A 105 -32.16 -7.22 11.21
CA PHE A 105 -33.17 -6.19 11.11
C PHE A 105 -34.23 -6.54 12.15
N VAL A 106 -34.25 -5.79 13.25
CA VAL A 106 -35.30 -5.86 14.26
C VAL A 106 -36.42 -4.93 13.80
N PRO A 107 -37.63 -5.43 13.46
CA PRO A 107 -38.77 -4.54 13.25
C PRO A 107 -39.20 -3.95 14.59
N ALA A 108 -39.23 -2.62 14.68
CA ALA A 108 -39.73 -1.90 15.85
C ALA A 108 -41.25 -2.13 15.99
N GLN A 109 -41.66 -2.76 17.08
CA GLN A 109 -43.06 -2.82 17.50
C GLN A 109 -43.43 -1.50 18.20
N VAL A 110 -44.48 -0.85 17.69
CA VAL A 110 -45.02 0.41 18.19
C VAL A 110 -45.90 0.12 19.41
N GLN A 111 -45.51 0.61 20.60
CA GLN A 111 -46.37 0.68 21.78
C GLN A 111 -46.82 2.13 21.99
N ALA A 112 -48.14 2.32 22.12
CA ALA A 112 -48.80 3.58 22.40
C ALA A 112 -49.12 3.71 23.90
N GLN A 113 -48.85 4.87 24.51
CA GLN A 113 -49.46 5.44 25.75
C GLN A 113 -48.82 6.82 26.03
N THR A 114 -49.46 7.95 25.71
CA THR A 114 -50.37 8.82 26.51
C THR A 114 -49.74 9.74 27.59
N THR A 115 -49.95 11.05 27.36
CA THR A 115 -50.16 12.21 28.28
C THR A 115 -48.99 13.11 28.76
N PRO A 116 -49.24 14.45 29.00
CA PRO A 116 -48.43 15.55 28.42
C PRO A 116 -47.92 16.66 29.39
N SER A 117 -47.15 17.63 28.83
CA SER A 117 -47.04 19.11 29.12
C SER A 117 -45.60 19.62 29.43
N PRO A 118 -45.23 20.92 29.27
CA PRO A 118 -45.66 21.95 28.31
C PRO A 118 -44.51 22.76 27.62
N MET A 119 -44.84 23.30 26.45
CA MET A 119 -44.48 24.60 25.81
C MET A 119 -43.23 25.42 26.20
N ASN A 120 -42.32 25.61 25.22
CA ASN A 120 -41.71 26.88 24.70
C ASN A 120 -40.52 26.48 23.80
N GLN A 121 -40.19 27.05 22.65
CA GLN A 121 -40.20 28.45 22.25
C GLN A 121 -40.06 28.55 20.71
N GLN A 122 -40.51 29.67 20.16
CA GLN A 122 -40.61 30.00 18.74
C GLN A 122 -39.25 30.09 18.01
N ALA A 123 -39.21 29.67 16.74
CA ALA A 123 -38.80 30.51 15.60
C ALA A 123 -39.09 29.83 14.24
N GLN A 124 -39.77 30.59 13.37
CA GLN A 124 -39.98 30.40 11.93
C GLN A 124 -38.61 30.26 11.21
N GLN A 125 -38.44 29.61 10.05
CA GLN A 125 -39.05 29.98 8.77
C GLN A 125 -38.58 28.97 7.69
N GLY A 126 -39.47 28.55 6.78
CA GLY A 126 -39.08 28.02 5.46
C GLY A 126 -39.61 26.63 5.06
N GLU A 127 -40.89 26.54 4.73
CA GLU A 127 -41.45 25.54 3.79
C GLU A 127 -40.79 25.77 2.41
N PHE A 128 -40.46 24.80 1.55
CA PHE A 128 -41.35 23.85 0.88
C PHE A 128 -40.52 22.70 0.27
N PHE A 129 -40.76 21.46 0.69
CA PHE A 129 -40.44 20.26 -0.08
C PHE A 129 -41.77 19.73 -0.65
N ASN A 130 -41.96 19.79 -1.96
CA ASN A 130 -43.11 19.15 -2.63
C ASN A 130 -42.73 17.73 -3.08
N ALA A 131 -43.58 16.80 -2.66
CA ALA A 131 -43.53 15.38 -2.94
C ALA A 131 -44.05 15.05 -4.35
N PHE A 132 -43.22 15.19 -5.38
CA PHE A 132 -43.34 14.45 -6.64
C PHE A 132 -41.95 14.44 -7.30
N GLY A 133 -41.39 13.25 -7.52
CA GLY A 133 -40.06 13.11 -8.12
C GLY A 133 -40.01 13.68 -9.53
N GLN A 134 -39.26 14.77 -9.72
CA GLN A 134 -38.71 15.23 -10.99
C GLN A 134 -37.59 16.26 -10.71
N ALA A 135 -36.46 16.12 -11.40
CA ALA A 135 -35.31 17.02 -11.31
C ALA A 135 -35.60 18.36 -12.02
N PRO A 136 -35.08 19.50 -11.53
CA PRO A 136 -35.20 20.77 -12.23
C PRO A 136 -34.34 20.74 -13.50
N ALA A 137 -34.97 21.04 -14.63
CA ALA A 137 -34.31 21.38 -15.87
C ALA A 137 -33.70 22.78 -15.72
N ASN A 138 -32.38 22.87 -15.57
CA ASN A 138 -31.67 24.13 -15.78
C ASN A 138 -31.34 24.25 -17.27
N GLN A 139 -32.05 25.15 -17.93
CA GLN A 139 -31.76 25.65 -19.27
C GLN A 139 -31.59 27.16 -19.18
N SER A 140 -30.35 27.62 -19.28
CA SER A 140 -29.91 28.99 -19.58
C SER A 140 -28.42 28.88 -19.86
N ASP A 141 -28.01 28.63 -21.10
CA ASP A 141 -27.76 29.66 -22.13
C ASP A 141 -26.65 30.63 -21.69
N ASP A 142 -25.40 30.27 -22.04
CA ASP A 142 -24.25 31.19 -22.02
C ASP A 142 -23.32 30.84 -23.20
N ASN A 143 -23.79 31.26 -24.38
CA ASN A 143 -23.05 31.91 -25.45
C ASN A 143 -21.51 32.05 -25.31
N VAL A 144 -20.75 31.37 -26.17
CA VAL A 144 -19.45 31.86 -26.68
C VAL A 144 -19.29 31.46 -28.15
N PRO A 145 -19.21 32.42 -29.09
CA PRO A 145 -19.05 32.14 -30.50
C PRO A 145 -17.57 31.97 -30.90
N PHE A 146 -17.35 31.01 -31.81
CA PHE A 146 -16.25 30.78 -32.76
C PHE A 146 -14.80 31.03 -32.34
#